data_AF-A0A348N5Y6-F1
#
_entry.id   AF-A0A348N5Y6-F1
#
_cell.length_a   1.000
_cell.length_b   1.000
_cell.length_c   1.000
_cell.angle_alpha   90.00
_cell.angle_beta   90.00
_cell.angle_gamma   90.00
#
_symmetry.space_group_name_H-M   'P 1'
#
loop_
_entity.id
_entity.type
_entity.pdbx_description
1 polymer ?
#
loop_
_entity_poly.entity_id
_entity_poly.type
_entity_poly.pdbx_seq_one_letter_code
_entity_poly.pdbx_strand_id
1 'polypeptide(L)'
;MKLYDNIIKTVLEETKKAGVIDITDDVKDAWPVTESSELVMQRDAALELGGGTNPSVNFTLVSTEGFVSEDGIFLVGDDIPFINSDCAFARIVILETDEIGEAEDAYDAIRNMEFARYHVFPKGYMVRVSSLSNQEQVRISKEAKQKGINFSSVGKAYIEKYRAIKHVKNARVIFITSKELVESLSQYAKTADDITKSLTHIFDGLATDCGHCDFKKVCDEVDGMKEMHMGMAKKKK
;
A
#
# COMPACT_ATOMS: atom_id res chain seq x y z
N MET A 1 -14.17 0.31 11.05
CA MET A 1 -13.48 1.62 10.96
C MET A 1 -13.43 2.04 9.49
N LYS A 2 -13.85 3.26 9.14
CA LYS A 2 -14.15 3.67 7.76
C LYS A 2 -13.17 4.66 7.13
N LEU A 3 -12.00 4.84 7.76
CA LEU A 3 -11.06 5.92 7.44
C LEU A 3 -10.63 5.94 5.97
N TYR A 4 -10.44 4.78 5.35
CA TYR A 4 -9.94 4.66 3.98
C TYR A 4 -11.03 4.30 2.97
N ASP A 5 -12.29 4.09 3.38
CA ASP A 5 -13.33 3.48 2.56
C ASP A 5 -13.63 4.26 1.28
N ASN A 6 -13.65 5.59 1.36
CA ASN A 6 -13.88 6.44 0.20
C ASN A 6 -12.71 6.33 -0.79
N ILE A 7 -11.47 6.30 -0.29
CA ILE A 7 -10.28 6.09 -1.13
C ILE A 7 -10.31 4.69 -1.78
N ILE A 8 -10.67 3.66 -1.01
CA ILE A 8 -10.79 2.28 -1.50
C ILE A 8 -11.79 2.22 -2.66
N LYS A 9 -13.00 2.79 -2.51
CA LYS A 9 -14.01 2.84 -3.58
C LYS A 9 -13.46 3.48 -4.85
N THR A 10 -12.81 4.63 -4.71
CA THR A 10 -12.25 5.36 -5.86
C THR A 10 -11.13 4.58 -6.54
N VAL A 11 -10.18 4.01 -5.78
CA VAL A 11 -9.11 3.16 -6.34
C VAL A 11 -9.69 1.96 -7.09
N LEU A 12 -10.67 1.27 -6.52
CA LEU A 12 -11.32 0.14 -7.17
C LEU A 12 -12.06 0.56 -8.46
N GLU A 13 -12.68 1.73 -8.48
CA GLU A 13 -13.33 2.27 -9.67
C GLU A 13 -12.31 2.66 -10.76
N GLU A 14 -11.24 3.37 -10.41
CA GLU A 14 -10.20 3.82 -11.35
C GLU A 14 -9.45 2.63 -11.98
N THR A 15 -9.05 1.66 -11.17
CA THR A 15 -8.40 0.42 -11.63
C THR A 15 -9.33 -0.38 -12.54
N LYS A 16 -10.62 -0.49 -12.21
CA LYS A 16 -11.62 -1.13 -13.08
C LYS A 16 -11.76 -0.44 -14.42
N LYS A 17 -11.85 0.90 -14.45
CA LYS A 17 -11.90 1.68 -15.71
C LYS A 17 -10.65 1.50 -16.55
N ALA A 18 -9.49 1.34 -15.91
CA ALA A 18 -8.21 1.10 -16.56
C ALA A 18 -7.99 -0.36 -17.01
N GLY A 19 -8.98 -1.25 -16.84
CA GLY A 19 -8.90 -2.62 -17.32
C GLY A 19 -8.09 -3.55 -16.42
N VAL A 20 -8.22 -3.41 -15.10
CA VAL A 20 -7.60 -4.32 -14.14
C VAL A 20 -7.95 -5.78 -14.43
N ILE A 21 -6.94 -6.64 -14.34
CA ILE A 21 -7.06 -8.09 -14.46
C ILE A 21 -6.68 -8.77 -13.14
N ASP A 22 -7.32 -9.90 -12.86
CA ASP A 22 -6.98 -10.77 -11.74
C ASP A 22 -5.88 -11.74 -12.18
N ILE A 23 -4.76 -11.74 -11.48
CA ILE A 23 -3.59 -12.59 -11.72
C ILE A 23 -3.25 -13.46 -10.50
N THR A 24 -4.21 -13.62 -9.57
CA THR A 24 -4.01 -14.32 -8.28
C THR A 24 -3.50 -15.74 -8.45
N ASP A 25 -3.99 -16.45 -9.47
CA ASP A 25 -3.74 -17.86 -9.72
C ASP A 25 -2.78 -18.15 -10.88
N ASP A 26 -2.17 -17.12 -11.47
CA ASP A 26 -1.21 -17.28 -12.58
C ASP A 26 0.00 -18.15 -12.21
N VAL A 27 0.39 -18.10 -10.93
CA VAL A 27 1.38 -19.02 -10.35
C VAL A 27 0.86 -19.59 -9.04
N LYS A 28 1.41 -20.74 -8.62
CA LYS A 28 1.05 -21.35 -7.34
C LYS A 28 1.84 -20.75 -6.17
N ASP A 29 3.15 -20.68 -6.32
CA ASP A 29 4.07 -20.40 -5.24
C ASP A 29 4.48 -18.92 -5.18
N ALA A 30 4.73 -18.43 -3.98
CA ALA A 30 5.32 -17.12 -3.77
C ALA A 30 6.77 -17.06 -4.29
N TRP A 31 7.20 -15.88 -4.73
CA TRP A 31 8.59 -15.66 -5.09
C TRP A 31 9.49 -15.81 -3.85
N PRO A 32 10.67 -16.44 -3.95
CA PRO A 32 11.57 -16.59 -2.81
C PRO A 32 11.89 -15.25 -2.14
N VAL A 33 11.73 -15.18 -0.82
CA VAL A 33 12.08 -14.00 -0.01
C VAL A 33 13.38 -14.22 0.75
N THR A 34 14.13 -13.14 0.97
CA THR A 34 15.36 -13.11 1.76
C THR A 34 15.11 -12.49 3.15
N GLU A 35 16.07 -12.65 4.06
CA GLU A 35 15.99 -12.05 5.41
C GLU A 35 16.10 -10.51 5.38
N SER A 36 16.83 -9.98 4.40
CA SER A 36 17.06 -8.54 4.21
C SER A 36 17.07 -8.19 2.73
N SER A 37 16.82 -6.91 2.43
CA SER A 37 16.89 -6.38 1.06
C SER A 37 18.24 -6.66 0.40
N GLU A 38 18.21 -7.27 -0.79
CA GLU A 38 19.40 -7.45 -1.63
C GLU A 38 19.67 -6.16 -2.43
N LEU A 39 20.94 -5.75 -2.49
CA LEU A 39 21.35 -4.60 -3.29
C LEU A 39 21.45 -4.99 -4.77
N VAL A 40 20.56 -4.44 -5.61
CA VAL A 40 20.65 -4.56 -7.07
C VAL A 40 21.38 -3.35 -7.64
N MET A 41 22.61 -3.56 -8.10
CA MET A 41 23.42 -2.54 -8.77
C MET A 41 22.86 -2.24 -10.16
N GLN A 42 23.04 -1.00 -10.65
CA GLN A 42 22.49 -0.58 -11.94
C GLN A 42 22.97 -1.45 -13.12
N ARG A 43 24.23 -1.90 -13.11
CA ARG A 43 24.77 -2.81 -14.14
C ARG A 43 24.10 -4.19 -14.16
N ASP A 44 23.54 -4.60 -13.02
CA ASP A 44 22.94 -5.92 -12.79
C ASP A 44 21.40 -5.85 -12.86
N ALA A 45 20.83 -4.65 -12.96
CA ALA A 45 19.40 -4.42 -13.18
C ALA A 45 19.00 -4.73 -14.63
N ALA A 46 17.85 -5.37 -14.79
CA ALA A 46 17.17 -5.55 -16.08
C ALA A 46 16.08 -4.50 -16.31
N LEU A 47 15.44 -4.03 -15.23
CA LEU A 47 14.37 -3.04 -15.26
C LEU A 47 14.44 -2.17 -13.99
N GLU A 48 14.07 -0.91 -14.14
CA GLU A 48 13.79 0.02 -13.06
C GLU A 48 12.34 0.54 -13.19
N LEU A 49 11.46 0.10 -12.29
CA LEU A 49 10.07 0.54 -12.24
C LEU A 49 9.95 1.71 -11.26
N GLY A 50 9.26 2.77 -11.64
CA GLY A 50 9.02 3.91 -10.77
C GLY A 50 10.27 4.74 -10.42
N GLY A 51 11.34 4.58 -11.22
CA GLY A 51 12.61 5.28 -11.08
C GLY A 51 12.87 6.32 -12.17
N GLY A 52 13.91 7.15 -11.97
CA GLY A 52 14.25 8.23 -12.89
C GLY A 52 13.13 9.27 -13.01
N THR A 53 12.60 9.46 -14.22
CA THR A 53 11.45 10.35 -14.49
C THR A 53 10.12 9.62 -14.52
N ASN A 54 10.09 8.31 -14.25
CA ASN A 54 8.86 7.54 -14.22
C ASN A 54 8.13 7.78 -12.89
N PRO A 55 6.83 8.11 -12.92
CA PRO A 55 6.08 8.34 -11.70
C PRO A 55 5.96 7.04 -10.91
N SER A 56 5.88 7.18 -9.59
CA SER A 56 5.64 6.06 -8.70
C SER A 56 4.84 6.41 -7.46
N VAL A 57 4.02 5.46 -7.02
CA VAL A 57 3.22 5.62 -5.82
C VAL A 57 2.97 4.29 -5.11
N ASN A 58 3.08 4.30 -3.79
CA ASN A 58 2.75 3.17 -2.92
C ASN A 58 1.96 3.67 -1.72
N PHE A 59 0.87 2.97 -1.40
CA PHE A 59 0.11 3.20 -0.17
C PHE A 59 -0.68 1.95 0.23
N THR A 60 -1.02 1.90 1.51
CA THR A 60 -1.80 0.83 2.12
C THR A 60 -3.10 1.41 2.66
N LEU A 61 -4.21 0.75 2.41
CA LEU A 61 -5.55 1.12 2.86
C LEU A 61 -6.09 -0.02 3.72
N VAL A 62 -6.84 0.33 4.77
CA VAL A 62 -7.41 -0.64 5.71
C VAL A 62 -8.91 -0.43 5.82
N SER A 63 -9.70 -1.50 5.83
CA SER A 63 -11.14 -1.44 6.05
C SER A 63 -11.67 -2.65 6.82
N THR A 64 -12.91 -2.53 7.26
CA THR A 64 -13.71 -3.57 7.93
C THR A 64 -15.06 -3.80 7.22
N GLU A 65 -15.27 -3.19 6.04
CA GLU A 65 -16.57 -3.19 5.34
C GLU A 65 -16.73 -4.31 4.31
N GLY A 66 -15.75 -5.20 4.17
CA GLY A 66 -15.79 -6.30 3.20
C GLY A 66 -15.43 -5.90 1.78
N PHE A 67 -14.54 -4.92 1.59
CA PHE A 67 -14.05 -4.57 0.24
C PHE A 67 -13.16 -5.67 -0.36
N VAL A 68 -12.55 -6.50 0.49
CA VAL A 68 -11.71 -7.62 0.08
C VAL A 68 -12.26 -8.90 0.73
N SER A 69 -13.08 -9.63 -0.03
CA SER A 69 -13.70 -10.89 0.41
C SER A 69 -12.74 -12.07 0.47
N GLU A 70 -11.69 -12.03 -0.36
CA GLU A 70 -10.64 -13.05 -0.45
C GLU A 70 -9.30 -12.40 -0.83
N ASP A 71 -8.20 -13.08 -0.50
CA ASP A 71 -6.86 -12.70 -0.92
C ASP A 71 -6.78 -12.62 -2.45
N GLY A 72 -6.18 -11.57 -3.00
CA GLY A 72 -6.11 -11.42 -4.45
C GLY A 72 -5.04 -10.48 -4.95
N ILE A 73 -4.54 -10.76 -6.15
CA ILE A 73 -3.46 -10.05 -6.81
C ILE A 73 -3.96 -9.58 -8.16
N PHE A 74 -3.85 -8.28 -8.38
CA PHE A 74 -4.43 -7.62 -9.54
C PHE A 74 -3.38 -6.80 -10.27
N LEU A 75 -3.56 -6.66 -11.58
CA LEU A 75 -2.63 -5.95 -12.45
C LEU A 75 -3.37 -4.98 -13.38
N VAL A 76 -2.82 -3.78 -13.51
CA VAL A 76 -3.16 -2.83 -14.58
C VAL A 76 -1.90 -2.50 -15.39
N GLY A 77 -1.88 -2.91 -16.65
CA GLY A 77 -0.73 -2.75 -17.54
C GLY A 77 0.04 -4.06 -17.73
N ASP A 78 1.34 -3.95 -18.04
CA ASP A 78 2.21 -5.10 -18.33
C ASP A 78 2.77 -5.72 -17.05
N ASP A 79 2.88 -7.05 -17.04
CA ASP A 79 3.60 -7.82 -16.03
C ASP A 79 5.12 -7.82 -16.29
N ILE A 80 5.92 -8.08 -15.27
CA ILE A 80 7.39 -8.04 -15.30
C ILE A 80 8.01 -8.76 -16.51
N PRO A 81 7.56 -9.98 -16.90
CA PRO A 81 8.12 -10.67 -18.06
C PRO A 81 7.92 -9.93 -19.39
N PHE A 82 6.88 -9.10 -19.49
CA PHE A 82 6.47 -8.41 -20.71
C PHE A 82 6.93 -6.94 -20.77
N ILE A 83 7.40 -6.38 -19.66
CA ILE A 83 7.99 -5.03 -19.63
C ILE A 83 9.36 -5.03 -20.30
N ASN A 84 9.56 -4.18 -21.31
CA ASN A 84 10.81 -4.14 -22.10
C ASN A 84 11.74 -2.96 -21.78
N SER A 85 11.25 -1.96 -21.03
CA SER A 85 12.01 -0.78 -20.60
C SER A 85 11.50 -0.28 -19.26
N ASP A 86 12.29 0.56 -18.60
CA ASP A 86 11.89 1.26 -17.38
C ASP A 86 10.53 1.96 -17.57
N CYS A 87 9.64 1.82 -16.60
CA CYS A 87 8.27 2.34 -16.69
C CYS A 87 7.76 2.85 -15.35
N ALA A 88 6.54 3.40 -15.35
CA ALA A 88 5.85 3.84 -14.15
C ALA A 88 5.51 2.65 -13.24
N PHE A 89 5.32 2.92 -11.95
CA PHE A 89 5.01 1.85 -11.01
C PHE A 89 4.12 2.31 -9.86
N ALA A 90 3.05 1.57 -9.61
CA ALA A 90 2.38 1.64 -8.31
C ALA A 90 2.14 0.26 -7.73
N ARG A 91 2.16 0.24 -6.40
CA ARG A 91 1.70 -0.90 -5.61
C ARG A 91 0.73 -0.39 -4.56
N ILE A 92 -0.52 -0.82 -4.67
CA ILE A 92 -1.56 -0.49 -3.70
C ILE A 92 -1.91 -1.77 -2.94
N VAL A 93 -2.02 -1.65 -1.63
CA VAL A 93 -2.49 -2.74 -0.78
C VAL A 93 -3.78 -2.34 -0.11
N ILE A 94 -4.82 -3.16 -0.22
CA ILE A 94 -6.07 -2.99 0.52
C ILE A 94 -6.20 -4.18 1.46
N LEU A 95 -6.31 -3.89 2.75
CA LEU A 95 -6.43 -4.90 3.80
C LEU A 95 -7.85 -4.90 4.35
N GLU A 96 -8.46 -6.08 4.34
CA GLU A 96 -9.67 -6.33 5.11
C GLU A 96 -9.28 -6.81 6.51
N THR A 97 -9.90 -6.22 7.53
CA THR A 97 -9.58 -6.50 8.93
C THR A 97 -10.81 -6.87 9.74
N ASP A 98 -10.60 -7.62 10.82
CA ASP A 98 -11.58 -7.70 11.91
C ASP A 98 -11.77 -6.33 12.56
N GLU A 99 -12.89 -6.15 13.27
CA GLU A 99 -13.01 -4.98 14.14
C GLU A 99 -11.88 -5.00 15.18
N ILE A 100 -11.06 -3.95 15.17
CA ILE A 100 -10.02 -3.74 16.15
C ILE A 100 -10.65 -2.95 17.29
N GLY A 101 -10.58 -3.50 18.51
CA GLY A 101 -11.34 -3.04 19.67
C GLY A 101 -11.10 -1.58 20.04
N GLU A 102 -10.09 -1.30 20.86
CA GLU A 102 -9.83 0.05 21.35
C GLU A 102 -9.15 0.91 20.28
N ALA A 103 -9.43 2.23 20.28
CA ALA A 103 -8.91 3.14 19.27
C ALA A 103 -7.37 3.19 19.20
N GLU A 104 -6.70 3.06 20.35
CA GLU A 104 -5.23 3.03 20.46
C GLU A 104 -4.66 1.75 19.86
N ASP A 105 -5.26 0.59 20.16
CA ASP A 105 -4.93 -0.68 19.54
C ASP A 105 -5.16 -0.65 18.02
N ALA A 106 -6.21 0.05 17.56
CA ALA A 106 -6.51 0.22 16.14
C ALA A 106 -5.43 1.06 15.43
N TYR A 107 -4.92 2.12 16.06
CA TYR A 107 -3.84 2.92 15.49
C TYR A 107 -2.54 2.12 15.36
N ASP A 108 -2.11 1.46 16.44
CA ASP A 108 -0.88 0.66 16.41
C ASP A 108 -0.98 -0.48 15.40
N ALA A 109 -2.17 -1.09 15.27
CA ALA A 109 -2.44 -2.10 14.26
C ALA A 109 -2.33 -1.55 12.84
N ILE A 110 -2.93 -0.40 12.52
CA ILE A 110 -2.82 0.26 11.20
C ILE A 110 -1.36 0.57 10.89
N ARG A 111 -0.61 1.14 11.85
CA ARG A 111 0.81 1.45 11.65
C ARG A 111 1.63 0.19 11.38
N ASN A 112 1.42 -0.86 12.17
CA ASN A 112 2.10 -2.14 11.95
C ASN A 112 1.79 -2.72 10.55
N MET A 113 0.54 -2.65 10.12
CA MET A 113 0.12 -3.06 8.77
C MET A 113 0.82 -2.24 7.69
N GLU A 114 0.88 -0.91 7.80
CA GLU A 114 1.62 -0.07 6.85
C GLU A 114 3.11 -0.43 6.80
N PHE A 115 3.73 -0.71 7.96
CA PHE A 115 5.16 -1.04 8.06
C PHE A 115 5.52 -2.41 7.49
N ALA A 116 4.57 -3.34 7.43
CA ALA A 116 4.82 -4.70 6.95
C ALA A 116 5.38 -4.74 5.52
N ARG A 117 4.98 -3.78 4.68
CA ARG A 117 5.44 -3.67 3.29
C ARG A 117 6.95 -3.46 3.14
N TYR A 118 7.61 -2.89 4.17
CA TYR A 118 9.06 -2.67 4.19
C TYR A 118 9.86 -3.91 4.56
N HIS A 119 9.17 -4.99 4.95
CA HIS A 119 9.77 -6.23 5.44
C HIS A 119 9.42 -7.43 4.55
N VAL A 120 9.23 -7.15 3.25
CA VAL A 120 9.09 -8.14 2.19
C VAL A 120 10.27 -7.92 1.24
N PHE A 121 11.14 -8.91 1.12
CA PHE A 121 12.38 -8.82 0.35
C PHE A 121 12.42 -9.92 -0.72
N PRO A 122 11.65 -9.82 -1.81
CA PRO A 122 11.70 -10.82 -2.87
C PRO A 122 13.10 -10.82 -3.50
N LYS A 123 13.67 -12.02 -3.70
CA LYS A 123 15.03 -12.19 -4.19
C LYS A 123 15.24 -11.51 -5.54
N GLY A 124 16.27 -10.66 -5.66
CA GLY A 124 16.56 -9.89 -6.87
C GLY A 124 15.51 -8.82 -7.23
N TYR A 125 14.61 -8.47 -6.30
CA TYR A 125 13.61 -7.39 -6.40
C TYR A 125 13.91 -6.35 -5.31
N MET A 126 14.70 -5.34 -5.64
CA MET A 126 15.12 -4.30 -4.70
C MET A 126 14.09 -3.17 -4.67
N VAL A 127 13.41 -3.01 -3.54
CA VAL A 127 12.51 -1.90 -3.28
C VAL A 127 13.27 -0.73 -2.66
N ARG A 128 13.02 0.48 -3.16
CA ARG A 128 13.50 1.75 -2.61
C ARG A 128 12.29 2.63 -2.39
N VAL A 129 11.95 2.86 -1.13
CA VAL A 129 10.81 3.70 -0.77
C VAL A 129 11.31 4.98 -0.12
N SER A 130 10.74 6.10 -0.54
CA SER A 130 10.86 7.35 0.19
C SER A 130 9.72 7.45 1.19
N SER A 131 10.03 7.44 2.47
CA SER A 131 9.05 7.68 3.54
C SER A 131 8.44 9.09 3.51
N LEU A 132 9.00 10.00 2.69
CA LEU A 132 8.56 11.39 2.57
C LEU A 132 7.62 11.64 1.39
N SER A 133 7.61 10.77 0.37
CA SER A 133 6.91 11.05 -0.89
C SER A 133 5.99 9.93 -1.39
N ASN A 134 5.80 8.86 -0.61
CA ASN A 134 5.06 7.65 -1.03
C ASN A 134 5.58 7.03 -2.35
N GLN A 135 6.75 7.46 -2.83
CA GLN A 135 7.36 6.94 -4.04
C GLN A 135 8.00 5.60 -3.74
N GLU A 136 7.71 4.62 -4.58
CA GLU A 136 8.31 3.29 -4.54
C GLU A 136 8.98 3.02 -5.88
N GLN A 137 10.31 2.97 -5.85
CA GLN A 137 11.11 2.54 -6.96
C GLN A 137 11.47 1.06 -6.77
N VAL A 138 11.38 0.29 -7.83
CA VAL A 138 11.72 -1.13 -7.84
C VAL A 138 12.79 -1.39 -8.87
N ARG A 139 13.90 -2.01 -8.45
CA ARG A 139 14.91 -2.54 -9.37
C ARG A 139 14.81 -4.06 -9.43
N ILE A 140 14.68 -4.57 -10.64
CA ILE A 140 14.58 -6.00 -10.89
C ILE A 140 15.90 -6.45 -11.51
N SER A 141 16.58 -7.41 -10.87
CA SER A 141 17.83 -7.95 -11.38
C SER A 141 17.66 -8.75 -12.68
N LYS A 142 18.71 -8.80 -13.51
CA LYS A 142 18.77 -9.68 -14.69
C LYS A 142 18.54 -11.14 -14.34
N GLU A 143 19.09 -11.60 -13.21
CA GLU A 143 18.91 -12.97 -12.73
C GLU A 143 17.45 -13.26 -12.38
N ALA A 144 16.77 -12.37 -11.64
CA ALA A 144 15.37 -12.57 -11.29
C ALA A 144 14.48 -12.57 -12.54
N LYS A 145 14.73 -11.67 -13.49
CA LYS A 145 14.00 -11.63 -14.76
C LYS A 145 14.21 -12.90 -15.59
N GLN A 146 15.44 -13.42 -15.66
CA GLN A 146 15.74 -14.69 -16.34
C GLN A 146 15.07 -15.90 -15.68
N LYS A 147 14.91 -15.87 -14.34
CA LYS A 147 14.23 -16.92 -13.57
C LYS A 147 12.71 -16.81 -13.58
N GLY A 148 12.14 -15.83 -14.29
CA GLY A 148 10.69 -15.72 -14.49
C GLY A 148 9.94 -15.06 -13.33
N ILE A 149 10.56 -14.10 -12.62
CA ILE A 149 9.83 -13.28 -11.64
C ILE A 149 8.64 -12.56 -12.32
N ASN A 150 7.51 -12.54 -11.63
CA ASN A 150 6.26 -11.90 -12.09
C ASN A 150 5.50 -11.29 -10.91
N PHE A 151 4.52 -10.43 -11.19
CA PHE A 151 3.75 -9.77 -10.14
C PHE A 151 2.88 -10.72 -9.33
N SER A 152 2.42 -11.83 -9.91
CA SER A 152 1.66 -12.84 -9.17
C SER A 152 2.50 -13.48 -8.06
N SER A 153 3.70 -13.98 -8.37
CA SER A 153 4.64 -14.56 -7.39
C SER A 153 5.09 -13.55 -6.33
N VAL A 154 5.35 -12.29 -6.73
CA VAL A 154 5.73 -11.21 -5.79
C VAL A 154 4.54 -10.83 -4.91
N GLY A 155 3.34 -10.73 -5.47
CA GLY A 155 2.10 -10.41 -4.74
C GLY A 155 1.78 -11.44 -3.67
N LYS A 156 2.00 -12.73 -3.94
CA LYS A 156 1.83 -13.80 -2.94
C LYS A 156 2.75 -13.61 -1.73
N ALA A 157 4.02 -13.26 -1.94
CA ALA A 157 4.95 -12.97 -0.84
C ALA A 157 4.47 -11.79 0.03
N TYR A 158 3.87 -10.76 -0.59
CA TYR A 158 3.22 -9.68 0.17
C TYR A 158 2.00 -10.17 0.95
N ILE A 159 1.10 -10.92 0.32
CA ILE A 159 -0.10 -11.45 0.96
C ILE A 159 0.28 -12.32 2.16
N GLU A 160 1.23 -13.24 2.02
CA GLU A 160 1.74 -14.07 3.12
C GLU A 160 2.22 -13.21 4.30
N LYS A 161 2.95 -12.12 4.02
CA LYS A 161 3.42 -11.18 5.04
C LYS A 161 2.25 -10.49 5.77
N TYR A 162 1.26 -10.01 5.02
CA TYR A 162 0.11 -9.32 5.60
C TYR A 162 -0.79 -10.25 6.40
N ARG A 163 -1.01 -11.48 5.92
CA ARG A 163 -1.84 -12.49 6.58
C ARG A 163 -1.23 -13.00 7.89
N ALA A 164 0.07 -12.85 8.08
CA ALA A 164 0.74 -13.11 9.36
C ALA A 164 0.44 -12.03 10.43
N ILE A 165 -0.11 -10.88 10.05
CA ILE A 165 -0.46 -9.80 10.98
C ILE A 165 -1.81 -10.09 11.61
N LYS A 166 -1.87 -10.02 12.94
CA LYS A 166 -3.11 -10.15 13.69
C LYS A 166 -4.17 -9.18 13.16
N HIS A 167 -5.42 -9.63 13.09
CA HIS A 167 -6.58 -8.90 12.58
C HIS A 167 -6.68 -8.74 11.06
N VAL A 168 -5.69 -9.13 10.25
CA VAL A 168 -5.83 -9.12 8.78
C VAL A 168 -6.58 -10.36 8.30
N LYS A 169 -7.77 -10.18 7.73
CA LYS A 169 -8.61 -11.25 7.16
C LYS A 169 -8.25 -11.59 5.73
N ASN A 170 -8.02 -10.58 4.91
CA ASN A 170 -7.69 -10.73 3.50
C ASN A 170 -6.85 -9.54 3.04
N ALA A 171 -6.04 -9.74 2.03
CA ALA A 171 -5.21 -8.73 1.41
C ALA A 171 -5.41 -8.74 -0.11
N ARG A 172 -5.66 -7.55 -0.66
CA ARG A 172 -5.63 -7.29 -2.09
C ARG A 172 -4.39 -6.49 -2.43
N VAL A 173 -3.55 -7.02 -3.32
CA VAL A 173 -2.36 -6.34 -3.84
C VAL A 173 -2.61 -5.97 -5.30
N ILE A 174 -2.52 -4.69 -5.64
CA ILE A 174 -2.71 -4.18 -7.01
C ILE A 174 -1.39 -3.61 -7.50
N PHE A 175 -0.85 -4.21 -8.56
CA PHE A 175 0.31 -3.70 -9.28
C PHE A 175 -0.15 -2.89 -10.50
N ILE A 176 0.51 -1.76 -10.75
CA ILE A 176 0.14 -0.87 -11.84
C ILE A 176 1.41 -0.42 -12.55
N THR A 177 1.45 -0.62 -13.87
CA THR A 177 2.55 -0.15 -14.74
C THR A 177 2.08 0.85 -15.79
N SER A 178 0.78 1.16 -15.81
CA SER A 178 0.20 2.26 -16.60
C SER A 178 0.58 3.63 -16.02
N LYS A 179 1.33 4.43 -16.78
CA LYS A 179 1.79 5.76 -16.36
C LYS A 179 0.64 6.69 -15.96
N GLU A 180 -0.39 6.76 -16.78
CA GLU A 180 -1.53 7.67 -16.60
C GLU A 180 -2.27 7.38 -15.28
N LEU A 181 -2.47 6.09 -14.97
CA LEU A 181 -3.12 5.68 -13.73
C LEU A 181 -2.22 5.92 -12.51
N VAL A 182 -0.90 5.67 -12.62
CA VAL A 182 0.04 5.96 -11.53
C VAL A 182 0.02 7.45 -11.15
N GLU A 183 -0.04 8.34 -12.15
CA GLU A 183 -0.13 9.78 -11.92
C GLU A 183 -1.44 10.18 -11.25
N SER A 184 -2.59 9.62 -11.67
CA SER A 184 -3.89 9.93 -11.04
C SER A 184 -3.97 9.49 -9.59
N LEU A 185 -3.27 8.41 -9.24
CA LEU A 185 -3.31 7.82 -7.90
C LEU A 185 -2.45 8.54 -6.86
N SER A 186 -1.55 9.42 -7.30
CA SER A 186 -0.61 10.13 -6.42
C SER A 186 -1.30 11.00 -5.37
N GLN A 187 -2.46 11.59 -5.70
CA GLN A 187 -3.24 12.37 -4.74
C GLN A 187 -3.81 11.52 -3.61
N TYR A 188 -4.23 10.29 -3.88
CA TYR A 188 -4.84 9.41 -2.88
C TYR A 188 -3.80 8.84 -1.92
N ALA A 189 -2.58 8.60 -2.39
CA ALA A 189 -1.46 8.27 -1.51
C ALA A 189 -1.19 9.39 -0.51
N LYS A 190 -1.24 10.64 -0.96
CA LYS A 190 -1.10 11.79 -0.05
C LYS A 190 -2.23 11.82 0.97
N THR A 191 -3.49 11.64 0.55
CA THR A 191 -4.62 11.59 1.48
C THR A 191 -4.49 10.44 2.49
N ALA A 192 -4.06 9.25 2.04
CA ALA A 192 -3.84 8.10 2.92
C ALA A 192 -2.75 8.38 3.97
N ASP A 193 -1.64 9.01 3.57
CA ASP A 193 -0.57 9.43 4.48
C ASP A 193 -1.03 10.54 5.44
N ASP A 194 -1.82 11.50 4.97
CA ASP A 194 -2.41 12.56 5.79
C ASP A 194 -3.38 12.00 6.85
N ILE A 195 -4.14 10.95 6.53
CA ILE A 195 -4.98 10.20 7.51
C ILE A 195 -4.10 9.60 8.60
N THR A 196 -3.06 8.86 8.23
CA THR A 196 -2.15 8.20 9.18
C THR A 196 -1.42 9.21 10.07
N LYS A 197 -0.98 10.34 9.51
CA LYS A 197 -0.38 11.45 10.27
C LYS A 197 -1.38 12.09 11.23
N SER A 198 -2.62 12.29 10.79
CA SER A 198 -3.70 12.82 11.64
C SER A 198 -3.97 11.91 12.84
N LEU A 199 -3.96 10.59 12.64
CA LEU A 199 -4.08 9.63 13.74
C LEU A 199 -2.93 9.83 14.74
N THR A 200 -1.68 9.87 14.27
CA THR A 200 -0.49 10.10 15.13
C THR A 200 -0.67 11.34 16.01
N HIS A 201 -1.09 12.47 15.42
CA HIS A 201 -1.34 13.70 16.18
C HIS A 201 -2.45 13.53 17.23
N ILE A 202 -3.52 12.78 16.94
CA ILE A 202 -4.62 12.55 17.90
C ILE A 202 -4.16 11.71 19.09
N PHE A 203 -3.39 10.64 18.85
CA PHE A 203 -2.88 9.77 19.90
C PHE A 203 -1.80 10.44 20.76
N ASP A 204 -0.96 11.31 20.17
CA ASP A 204 0.01 12.14 20.90
C ASP A 204 -0.64 13.16 21.85
N GLY A 205 -1.97 13.38 21.75
CA GLY A 205 -2.74 14.11 22.76
C GLY A 205 -2.54 15.62 22.77
N LEU A 206 -2.05 16.19 21.67
CA LEU A 206 -1.90 17.63 21.52
C LEU A 206 -3.28 18.31 21.54
N ALA A 207 -3.55 19.08 22.60
CA ALA A 207 -4.77 19.87 22.73
C ALA A 207 -4.90 20.81 21.54
N THR A 208 -5.89 20.57 20.69
CA THR A 208 -6.07 21.32 19.45
C THR A 208 -7.41 22.02 19.45
N ASP A 209 -7.36 23.34 19.30
CA ASP A 209 -8.50 24.11 18.83
C ASP A 209 -8.78 23.70 17.38
N CYS A 210 -9.90 23.01 17.14
CA CYS A 210 -10.31 22.57 15.80
C CYS A 210 -10.42 23.74 14.80
N GLY A 211 -10.54 25.00 15.27
CA GLY A 211 -10.52 26.18 14.41
C GLY A 211 -9.18 26.43 13.72
N HIS A 212 -8.07 25.99 14.33
CA HIS A 212 -6.69 26.28 13.91
C HIS A 212 -5.86 25.01 13.67
N CYS A 213 -6.48 23.84 13.63
CA CYS A 213 -5.79 22.56 13.44
C CYS A 213 -5.42 22.33 11.97
N ASP A 214 -4.14 22.03 11.70
CA ASP A 214 -3.62 21.73 10.36
C ASP A 214 -4.30 20.52 9.71
N PHE A 215 -4.86 19.61 10.51
CA PHE A 215 -5.56 18.40 10.05
C PHE A 215 -7.08 18.56 9.91
N LYS A 216 -7.62 19.78 10.05
CA LYS A 216 -9.06 20.04 9.96
C LYS A 216 -9.67 19.51 8.66
N LYS A 217 -8.99 19.73 7.53
CA LYS A 217 -9.46 19.28 6.21
C LYS A 217 -9.61 17.75 6.15
N VAL A 218 -8.65 17.01 6.69
CA VAL A 218 -8.72 15.54 6.77
C VAL A 218 -9.88 15.11 7.67
N CYS A 219 -10.07 15.77 8.82
CA CYS A 219 -11.19 15.47 9.72
C CYS A 219 -12.57 15.78 9.13
N ASP A 220 -12.66 16.71 8.18
CA ASP A 220 -13.90 17.06 7.49
C ASP A 220 -14.20 16.10 6.32
N GLU A 221 -13.17 15.54 5.69
CA GLU A 221 -13.28 14.64 4.52
C GLU A 221 -13.33 13.15 4.88
N VAL A 222 -12.82 12.77 6.06
CA VAL A 222 -12.62 11.36 6.47
C VAL A 222 -13.62 10.96 7.55
N ASP A 223 -14.48 10.01 7.20
CA ASP A 223 -15.50 9.46 8.08
C ASP A 223 -14.87 8.71 9.28
N GLY A 224 -15.32 9.05 10.49
CA GLY A 224 -14.87 8.45 11.75
C GLY A 224 -13.69 9.16 12.43
N MET A 225 -13.01 10.09 11.74
CA MET A 225 -11.83 10.78 12.28
C MET A 225 -12.15 11.67 13.50
N LYS A 226 -13.25 12.43 13.43
CA LYS A 226 -13.73 13.29 14.53
C LYS A 226 -14.18 12.49 15.76
N GLU A 227 -14.84 11.37 15.52
CA GLU A 227 -15.36 10.49 16.57
C GLU A 227 -14.22 9.86 17.38
N MET A 228 -13.15 9.41 16.71
CA MET A 228 -11.93 8.93 17.37
C MET A 228 -11.30 10.01 18.26
N HIS A 229 -11.11 11.22 17.72
CA HIS A 229 -10.51 12.32 18.48
C HIS A 229 -11.34 12.71 19.71
N MET A 230 -12.66 12.85 19.57
CA MET A 230 -13.54 13.16 20.70
C MET A 230 -13.63 12.02 21.74
N GLY A 231 -13.54 10.76 21.29
CA GLY A 231 -13.48 9.59 22.16
C GLY A 231 -12.23 9.57 23.05
N MET A 232 -11.07 9.95 22.50
CA MET A 232 -9.81 10.06 23.26
C MET A 232 -9.83 11.21 24.28
N ALA A 233 -10.40 12.37 23.93
CA ALA A 233 -10.51 13.52 24.83
C ALA A 233 -11.38 13.22 26.07
N LYS A 234 -12.37 12.32 25.94
CA LYS A 234 -13.20 11.85 27.06
C LYS A 234 -12.49 10.85 27.97
N LYS A 235 -11.53 10.06 27.47
CA LYS A 235 -10.72 9.12 28.28
C LYS A 235 -9.63 9.80 29.11
N LYS A 236 -9.20 11.01 28.74
CA LYS A 236 -8.21 11.81 29.47
C LYS A 236 -8.82 12.72 30.58
N LYS A 237 -10.12 12.61 30.85
CA LYS A 237 -10.81 13.26 31.97
C LYS A 237 -11.22 12.23 33.03
#